data_AF-A0A1H0B8R9-F1
#
_entry.id   AF-A0A1H0B8R9-F1
#
_cell.length_a   1.000
_cell.length_b   1.000
_cell.length_c   1.000
_cell.angle_alpha   90.00
_cell.angle_beta   90.00
_cell.angle_gamma   90.00
#
_symmetry.space_group_name_H-M   'P 1'
#
loop_
_entity.id
_entity.type
_entity.pdbx_description
1 polymer ?
#
loop_
_entity_poly.entity_id
_entity_poly.type
_entity_poly.pdbx_seq_one_letter_code
_entity_poly.pdbx_strand_id
1 'polypeptide(L)'
;MVLASTSVRAGSPINRIIKPSREQPILHKRRWRSQPSRSCLAWSRPYFTFSGLQLLAFSMELVSDRVQERISKSTYGGPPLEAMKAVLLEVLPVDEERKLEMEVWFAFMARSLSDPALHELGTRFFHEMREGMLQITQGLKELELARPGLDAELEADRLMVFIDGLALHMILHPSHYPLDYCEEMVTGHLKSLCRTQT
;
A
#
# COMPACT_ATOMS: atom_id res chain seq x y z
N MET A 1 27.76 -19.89 -32.37
CA MET A 1 28.38 -18.72 -31.68
C MET A 1 28.09 -18.87 -30.17
N VAL A 2 29.00 -18.70 -29.20
CA VAL A 2 30.09 -17.69 -29.01
C VAL A 2 29.46 -16.32 -28.71
N LEU A 3 29.51 -15.71 -27.51
CA LEU A 3 30.18 -15.98 -26.21
C LEU A 3 29.10 -16.03 -25.09
N ALA A 4 29.22 -16.64 -23.91
CA ALA A 4 30.32 -16.92 -22.98
C ALA A 4 30.77 -15.74 -22.08
N SER A 5 30.36 -15.76 -20.80
CA SER A 5 31.14 -15.19 -19.68
C SER A 5 30.66 -15.77 -18.33
N THR A 6 31.60 -16.10 -17.43
CA THR A 6 31.33 -16.83 -16.16
C THR A 6 32.22 -16.34 -15.01
N SER A 7 31.62 -16.00 -13.86
CA SER A 7 32.23 -16.05 -12.52
C SER A 7 31.09 -15.83 -11.48
N VAL A 8 30.83 -16.60 -10.41
CA VAL A 8 31.59 -17.50 -9.51
C VAL A 8 32.22 -16.81 -8.28
N ARG A 9 31.60 -17.07 -7.11
CA ARG A 9 32.08 -16.96 -5.71
C ARG A 9 32.32 -15.57 -5.06
N ALA A 10 31.37 -15.23 -4.18
CA ALA A 10 31.54 -15.13 -2.72
C ALA A 10 32.74 -14.35 -2.11
N GLY A 11 32.43 -13.35 -1.26
CA GLY A 11 33.41 -12.70 -0.40
C GLY A 11 32.80 -11.78 0.68
N SER A 12 32.94 -12.19 1.94
CA SER A 12 32.94 -11.36 3.16
C SER A 12 34.14 -11.89 3.97
N PRO A 13 35.02 -11.07 4.59
CA PRO A 13 34.62 -10.01 5.55
C PRO A 13 35.58 -8.79 5.73
N ILE A 14 35.27 -7.94 6.72
CA ILE A 14 36.16 -7.13 7.61
C ILE A 14 37.39 -6.36 7.01
N ASN A 15 37.34 -5.02 7.11
CA ASN A 15 38.39 -3.95 7.12
C ASN A 15 37.93 -2.74 6.26
N ARG A 16 38.34 -1.47 6.42
CA ARG A 16 39.41 -0.76 7.18
C ARG A 16 39.02 0.75 7.32
N ILE A 17 39.62 1.66 8.09
CA ILE A 17 40.68 1.62 9.13
C ILE A 17 40.05 2.09 10.48
N ILE A 18 40.36 3.15 11.26
CA ILE A 18 41.47 4.11 11.49
C ILE A 18 41.68 4.23 13.02
N LYS A 19 42.91 4.46 13.52
CA LYS A 19 43.22 5.07 14.83
C LYS A 19 44.45 5.98 14.71
N PRO A 20 44.50 7.11 15.43
CA PRO A 20 45.51 7.32 16.49
C PRO A 20 44.84 7.59 17.87
N SER A 21 45.43 7.35 19.05
CA SER A 21 46.63 7.93 19.69
C SER A 21 46.47 9.45 19.97
N ARG A 22 46.68 9.99 21.19
CA ARG A 22 47.49 9.54 22.35
C ARG A 22 47.07 10.22 23.68
N GLU A 23 47.58 9.66 24.79
CA GLU A 23 47.89 10.33 26.09
C GLU A 23 46.77 10.90 27.01
N GLN A 24 47.10 10.99 28.32
CA GLN A 24 46.30 11.59 29.41
C GLN A 24 47.04 12.83 29.93
N PRO A 25 46.39 13.72 30.73
CA PRO A 25 46.62 13.61 32.18
C PRO A 25 45.40 13.91 33.08
N ILE A 26 45.59 13.70 34.38
CA ILE A 26 44.58 13.80 35.45
C ILE A 26 44.50 15.24 35.99
N LEU A 27 43.29 15.81 36.15
CA LEU A 27 43.09 17.03 36.97
C LEU A 27 41.89 16.97 37.93
N HIS A 28 42.24 16.90 39.22
CA HIS A 28 41.61 17.51 40.39
C HIS A 28 40.07 17.55 40.59
N LYS A 29 39.67 16.71 41.56
CA LYS A 29 38.59 16.88 42.55
C LYS A 29 38.05 18.31 42.78
N ARG A 30 36.71 18.37 42.91
CA ARG A 30 35.88 19.35 43.67
C ARG A 30 35.84 20.81 43.16
N ARG A 31 34.67 21.22 42.64
CA ARG A 31 33.75 22.10 43.41
C ARG A 31 32.31 22.02 42.88
N TRP A 32 31.38 21.55 43.70
CA TRP A 32 29.97 21.89 43.52
C TRP A 32 29.77 23.35 43.96
N ARG A 33 29.30 24.21 43.06
CA ARG A 33 28.65 25.48 43.40
C ARG A 33 27.42 25.64 42.52
N SER A 34 26.30 25.93 43.17
CA SER A 34 24.99 26.07 42.55
C SER A 34 24.82 27.40 41.82
N GLN A 35 24.44 27.33 40.55
CA GLN A 35 23.71 28.38 39.84
C GLN A 35 22.67 27.71 38.94
N PRO A 36 21.39 28.11 38.98
CA PRO A 36 20.36 27.60 38.07
C PRO A 36 20.48 28.30 36.70
N SER A 37 21.37 27.82 35.83
CA SER A 37 21.50 28.32 34.47
C SER A 37 20.28 27.95 33.61
N ARG A 38 19.73 28.94 32.91
CA ARG A 38 18.57 28.78 32.02
C ARG A 38 18.92 27.97 30.77
N SER A 39 18.59 26.68 30.72
CA SER A 39 18.69 25.88 29.50
C SER A 39 17.76 24.66 29.50
N CYS A 40 16.45 24.87 29.43
CA CYS A 40 15.46 23.78 29.30
C CYS A 40 15.32 23.29 27.83
N LEU A 41 16.42 23.33 27.06
CA LEU A 41 16.47 23.15 25.60
C LEU A 41 17.69 22.31 25.20
N ALA A 42 17.82 21.09 25.75
CA ALA A 42 19.00 20.24 25.52
C ALA A 42 18.75 18.72 25.47
N TRP A 43 17.50 18.25 25.60
CA TRP A 43 17.17 16.81 25.51
C TRP A 43 15.91 16.52 24.69
N SER A 44 15.68 17.31 23.64
CA SER A 44 14.96 16.82 22.46
C SER A 44 15.79 15.69 21.85
N ARG A 45 15.51 14.44 22.27
CA ARG A 45 15.99 13.25 21.57
C ARG A 45 15.67 13.42 20.07
N PRO A 46 16.59 13.08 19.16
CA PRO A 46 16.21 12.80 17.78
C PRO A 46 15.44 11.47 17.75
N TYR A 47 14.19 11.51 18.22
CA TYR A 47 13.18 10.55 17.76
C TYR A 47 13.12 10.71 16.25
N PHE A 48 13.43 9.62 15.54
CA PHE A 48 13.64 9.55 14.09
C PHE A 48 12.75 10.54 13.33
N THR A 49 13.30 11.68 12.90
CA THR A 49 12.58 12.72 12.14
C THR A 49 12.46 12.33 10.67
N PHE A 50 11.85 11.16 10.46
CA PHE A 50 11.17 10.82 9.21
C PHE A 50 10.13 11.91 8.96
N SER A 51 10.13 12.52 7.78
CA SER A 51 9.12 13.53 7.47
C SER A 51 7.73 12.87 7.42
N GLY A 52 6.66 13.64 7.66
CA GLY A 52 5.29 13.09 7.58
C GLY A 52 4.98 12.47 6.20
N LEU A 53 5.65 12.96 5.15
CA LEU A 53 5.58 12.42 3.79
C LEU A 53 6.25 11.04 3.69
N GLN A 54 7.44 10.88 4.28
CA GLN A 54 8.14 9.60 4.33
C GLN A 54 7.38 8.55 5.16
N LEU A 55 6.79 8.97 6.28
CA LEU A 55 5.95 8.08 7.09
C LEU A 55 4.70 7.63 6.31
N LEU A 56 4.04 8.55 5.61
CA LEU A 56 2.87 8.26 4.77
C LEU A 56 3.21 7.33 3.59
N ALA A 57 4.39 7.50 2.97
CA ALA A 57 4.91 6.59 1.95
C ALA A 57 5.11 5.17 2.50
N PHE A 58 5.81 5.04 3.65
CA PHE A 58 6.04 3.75 4.30
C PHE A 58 4.73 3.08 4.77
N SER A 59 3.79 3.87 5.30
CA SER A 59 2.46 3.37 5.64
C SER A 59 1.71 2.85 4.40
N MET A 60 1.82 3.51 3.25
CA MET A 60 1.18 3.05 2.02
C MET A 60 1.84 1.80 1.41
N GLU A 61 3.17 1.67 1.52
CA GLU A 61 3.87 0.43 1.15
C GLU A 61 3.39 -0.74 2.03
N LEU A 62 3.29 -0.53 3.35
CA LEU A 62 2.73 -1.53 4.28
C LEU A 62 1.26 -1.87 3.97
N VAL A 63 0.44 -0.91 3.48
CA VAL A 63 -0.93 -1.17 3.02
C VAL A 63 -0.94 -2.08 1.78
N SER A 64 -0.14 -1.77 0.75
CA SER A 64 -0.07 -2.61 -0.46
C SER A 64 0.39 -4.04 -0.13
N ASP A 65 1.44 -4.18 0.70
CA ASP A 65 1.94 -5.49 1.17
C ASP A 65 0.84 -6.33 1.84
N ARG A 66 0.02 -5.71 2.70
CA ARG A 66 -1.08 -6.39 3.42
C ARG A 66 -2.23 -6.80 2.50
N VAL A 67 -2.64 -5.91 1.60
CA VAL A 67 -3.69 -6.20 0.60
C VAL A 67 -3.25 -7.37 -0.28
N GLN A 68 -2.01 -7.35 -0.78
CA GLN A 68 -1.43 -8.46 -1.55
C GLN A 68 -1.32 -9.74 -0.71
N GLU A 69 -0.96 -9.65 0.56
CA GLU A 69 -0.89 -10.81 1.46
C GLU A 69 -2.28 -11.44 1.72
N ARG A 70 -3.33 -10.63 1.89
CA ARG A 70 -4.71 -11.15 2.05
C ARG A 70 -5.24 -11.78 0.77
N ILE A 71 -5.01 -11.16 -0.40
CA ILE A 71 -5.44 -11.69 -1.69
C ILE A 71 -4.71 -13.01 -2.01
N SER A 72 -3.39 -13.07 -1.82
CA SER A 72 -2.58 -14.25 -2.14
C SER A 72 -2.76 -15.43 -1.17
N LYS A 73 -3.17 -15.20 0.09
CA LYS A 73 -3.50 -16.26 1.06
C LYS A 73 -4.94 -16.77 0.95
N SER A 74 -5.83 -16.05 0.27
CA SER A 74 -7.25 -16.37 0.21
C SER A 74 -7.55 -17.49 -0.78
N THR A 75 -7.97 -18.65 -0.28
CA THR A 75 -8.49 -19.74 -1.12
C THR A 75 -9.90 -19.40 -1.60
N TYR A 76 -9.99 -18.70 -2.73
CA TYR A 76 -11.26 -18.32 -3.36
C TYR A 76 -11.98 -19.53 -4.00
N GLY A 77 -12.62 -20.35 -3.16
CA GLY A 77 -13.44 -21.49 -3.59
C GLY A 77 -14.88 -21.10 -3.95
N GLY A 78 -15.49 -21.88 -4.86
CA GLY A 78 -16.89 -21.71 -5.26
C GLY A 78 -17.05 -21.18 -6.70
N PRO A 79 -18.19 -20.55 -7.03
CA PRO A 79 -18.42 -19.97 -8.34
C PRO A 79 -17.45 -18.81 -8.63
N PRO A 80 -16.90 -18.66 -9.85
CA PRO A 80 -15.88 -17.64 -10.13
C PRO A 80 -16.32 -16.19 -9.87
N LEU A 81 -17.62 -15.88 -9.99
CA LEU A 81 -18.17 -14.57 -9.65
C LEU A 81 -18.07 -14.24 -8.15
N GLU A 82 -18.25 -15.24 -7.27
CA GLU A 82 -18.11 -15.04 -5.83
C GLU A 82 -16.63 -14.97 -5.42
N ALA A 83 -15.75 -15.69 -6.13
CA ALA A 83 -14.31 -15.51 -6.01
C ALA A 83 -13.88 -14.07 -6.39
N MET A 84 -14.34 -13.56 -7.54
CA MET A 84 -14.08 -12.19 -7.98
C MET A 84 -14.66 -11.15 -7.01
N LYS A 85 -15.88 -11.36 -6.50
CA LYS A 85 -16.49 -10.53 -5.45
C LYS A 85 -15.60 -10.48 -4.20
N ALA A 86 -15.12 -11.63 -3.74
CA ALA A 86 -14.28 -11.72 -2.55
C ALA A 86 -12.92 -11.02 -2.72
N VAL A 87 -12.28 -11.08 -3.91
CA VAL A 87 -11.09 -10.27 -4.22
C VAL A 87 -11.39 -8.77 -4.10
N LEU A 88 -12.52 -8.31 -4.66
CA LEU A 88 -12.92 -6.90 -4.60
C LEU A 88 -13.29 -6.43 -3.17
N LEU A 89 -13.69 -7.33 -2.28
CA LEU A 89 -13.92 -7.01 -0.87
C LEU A 89 -12.61 -6.92 -0.04
N GLU A 90 -11.49 -7.46 -0.52
CA GLU A 90 -10.17 -7.30 0.12
C GLU A 90 -9.57 -5.89 -0.03
N VAL A 91 -10.06 -5.13 -1.01
CA VAL A 91 -9.70 -3.72 -1.24
C VAL A 91 -10.78 -2.72 -0.78
N LEU A 92 -11.91 -3.19 -0.22
CA LEU A 92 -12.97 -2.34 0.31
C LEU A 92 -12.89 -2.22 1.85
N PRO A 93 -13.30 -1.08 2.45
CA PRO A 93 -13.25 -0.84 3.89
C PRO A 93 -14.38 -1.58 4.64
N VAL A 94 -14.41 -2.91 4.53
CA VAL A 94 -15.46 -3.78 5.10
C VAL A 94 -15.27 -4.09 6.59
N ASP A 95 -14.09 -3.81 7.14
CA ASP A 95 -13.76 -3.89 8.56
C ASP A 95 -12.87 -2.71 8.99
N GLU A 96 -12.64 -2.55 10.30
CA GLU A 96 -11.86 -1.42 10.85
C GLU A 96 -10.36 -1.44 10.48
N GLU A 97 -9.77 -2.59 10.11
CA GLU A 97 -8.39 -2.63 9.60
C GLU A 97 -8.34 -2.12 8.15
N ARG A 98 -9.18 -2.68 7.26
CA ARG A 98 -9.29 -2.26 5.86
C ARG A 98 -9.72 -0.79 5.73
N LYS A 99 -10.54 -0.31 6.67
CA LYS A 99 -10.93 1.10 6.77
C LYS A 99 -9.74 2.01 7.10
N LEU A 100 -8.88 1.65 8.05
CA LEU A 100 -7.65 2.40 8.33
C LEU A 100 -6.67 2.35 7.14
N GLU A 101 -6.56 1.21 6.45
CA GLU A 101 -5.76 1.07 5.22
C GLU A 101 -6.28 1.99 4.11
N MET A 102 -7.60 2.08 3.94
CA MET A 102 -8.27 2.94 2.96
C MET A 102 -8.22 4.44 3.34
N GLU A 103 -8.29 4.78 4.63
CA GLU A 103 -8.02 6.14 5.11
C GLU A 103 -6.57 6.57 4.81
N VAL A 104 -5.60 5.64 4.90
CA VAL A 104 -4.21 5.87 4.47
C VAL A 104 -4.12 6.05 2.95
N TRP A 105 -4.83 5.26 2.14
CA TRP A 105 -4.89 5.43 0.67
C TRP A 105 -5.39 6.83 0.28
N PHE A 106 -6.52 7.28 0.83
CA PHE A 106 -7.06 8.61 0.53
C PHE A 106 -6.16 9.74 1.05
N ALA A 107 -5.56 9.59 2.24
CA ALA A 107 -4.59 10.56 2.76
C ALA A 107 -3.30 10.63 1.90
N PHE A 108 -2.85 9.49 1.38
CA PHE A 108 -1.72 9.38 0.46
C PHE A 108 -2.03 10.06 -0.89
N MET A 109 -3.16 9.72 -1.53
CA MET A 109 -3.59 10.33 -2.79
C MET A 109 -3.77 11.86 -2.66
N ALA A 110 -4.37 12.34 -1.57
CA ALA A 110 -4.51 13.78 -1.33
C ALA A 110 -3.16 14.52 -1.20
N ARG A 111 -2.07 13.82 -0.88
CA ARG A 111 -0.72 14.39 -0.80
C ARG A 111 0.07 14.25 -2.10
N SER A 112 -0.07 13.15 -2.84
CA SER A 112 0.60 12.92 -4.13
C SER A 112 0.18 13.92 -5.23
N LEU A 113 -0.96 14.61 -5.08
CA LEU A 113 -1.35 15.78 -5.87
C LEU A 113 -0.42 17.00 -5.70
N SER A 114 0.41 17.04 -4.65
CA SER A 114 1.20 18.20 -4.23
C SER A 114 2.68 17.93 -3.98
N ASP A 115 3.09 16.67 -3.89
CA ASP A 115 4.46 16.24 -3.62
C ASP A 115 4.96 15.32 -4.76
N PRO A 116 6.02 15.70 -5.51
CA PRO A 116 6.50 14.91 -6.64
C PRO A 116 7.03 13.51 -6.29
N ALA A 117 7.56 13.29 -5.08
CA ALA A 117 8.06 11.97 -4.67
C ALA A 117 6.89 11.02 -4.32
N LEU A 118 5.84 11.55 -3.69
CA LEU A 118 4.59 10.81 -3.51
C LEU A 118 3.82 10.62 -4.83
N HIS A 119 4.01 11.48 -5.83
CA HIS A 119 3.40 11.33 -7.16
C HIS A 119 3.95 10.14 -7.94
N GLU A 120 5.28 9.95 -7.98
CA GLU A 120 5.92 8.78 -8.59
C GLU A 120 5.44 7.48 -7.90
N LEU A 121 5.48 7.47 -6.56
CA LEU A 121 5.02 6.34 -5.74
C LEU A 121 3.51 6.05 -5.94
N GLY A 122 2.68 7.09 -6.05
CA GLY A 122 1.24 6.94 -6.32
C GLY A 122 0.92 6.44 -7.73
N THR A 123 1.76 6.80 -8.70
CA THR A 123 1.67 6.25 -10.07
C THR A 123 1.95 4.75 -10.06
N ARG A 124 2.92 4.29 -9.25
CA ARG A 124 3.20 2.86 -9.03
C ARG A 124 1.99 2.12 -8.45
N PHE A 125 1.44 2.60 -7.34
CA PHE A 125 0.26 1.98 -6.70
C PHE A 125 -1.00 2.03 -7.57
N PHE A 126 -1.20 3.09 -8.34
CA PHE A 126 -2.28 3.17 -9.33
C PHE A 126 -2.17 2.02 -10.36
N HIS A 127 -0.98 1.75 -10.88
CA HIS A 127 -0.77 0.64 -11.80
C HIS A 127 -0.92 -0.74 -11.12
N GLU A 128 -0.42 -0.91 -9.89
CA GLU A 128 -0.62 -2.14 -9.09
C GLU A 128 -2.13 -2.43 -8.89
N MET A 129 -2.94 -1.43 -8.52
CA MET A 129 -4.38 -1.62 -8.32
C MET A 129 -5.14 -1.79 -9.64
N ARG A 130 -4.79 -1.06 -10.70
CA ARG A 130 -5.41 -1.23 -12.03
C ARG A 130 -5.18 -2.63 -12.60
N GLU A 131 -3.99 -3.19 -12.41
CA GLU A 131 -3.65 -4.55 -12.84
C GLU A 131 -4.55 -5.59 -12.15
N GLY A 132 -4.86 -5.42 -10.86
CA GLY A 132 -5.86 -6.25 -10.17
C GLY A 132 -7.26 -6.17 -10.81
N MET A 133 -7.73 -4.97 -11.17
CA MET A 133 -9.03 -4.79 -11.85
C MET A 133 -9.02 -5.38 -13.28
N LEU A 134 -7.86 -5.34 -13.95
CA LEU A 134 -7.65 -5.93 -15.25
C LEU A 134 -7.70 -7.46 -15.19
N GLN A 135 -7.09 -8.08 -14.18
CA GLN A 135 -7.15 -9.53 -13.96
C GLN A 135 -8.59 -10.04 -13.72
N ILE A 136 -9.42 -9.29 -12.99
CA ILE A 136 -10.85 -9.61 -12.82
C ILE A 136 -11.59 -9.59 -14.16
N THR A 137 -11.40 -8.55 -14.98
CA THR A 137 -12.12 -8.38 -16.24
C THR A 137 -11.61 -9.27 -17.38
N GLN A 138 -10.31 -9.60 -17.39
CA GLN A 138 -9.73 -10.64 -18.23
C GLN A 138 -10.22 -12.03 -17.83
N GLY A 139 -10.22 -12.36 -16.53
CA GLY A 139 -10.74 -13.64 -16.02
C GLY A 139 -12.21 -13.88 -16.38
N LEU A 140 -13.05 -12.83 -16.39
CA LEU A 140 -14.43 -12.94 -16.90
C LEU A 140 -14.48 -13.37 -18.38
N LYS A 141 -13.51 -12.98 -19.21
CA LYS A 141 -13.44 -13.37 -20.63
C LYS A 141 -12.88 -14.77 -20.82
N GLU A 142 -11.83 -15.13 -20.07
CA GLU A 142 -11.20 -16.46 -20.10
C GLU A 142 -12.15 -17.58 -19.64
N LEU A 143 -13.00 -17.28 -18.65
CA LEU A 143 -14.04 -18.20 -18.16
C LEU A 143 -15.35 -18.15 -18.99
N GLU A 144 -15.33 -17.46 -20.13
CA GLU A 144 -16.48 -17.20 -21.01
C GLU A 144 -17.70 -16.52 -20.35
N LEU A 145 -17.57 -15.99 -19.13
CA LEU A 145 -18.65 -15.33 -18.40
C LEU A 145 -18.99 -13.94 -18.95
N ALA A 146 -18.02 -13.26 -19.57
CA ALA A 146 -18.12 -11.87 -20.03
C ALA A 146 -19.16 -11.67 -21.15
N ARG A 147 -19.91 -10.57 -21.05
CA ARG A 147 -20.90 -10.13 -22.05
C ARG A 147 -20.28 -9.98 -23.45
N PRO A 148 -21.05 -10.18 -24.53
CA PRO A 148 -20.53 -10.03 -25.89
C PRO A 148 -19.92 -8.64 -26.10
N GLY A 149 -18.70 -8.59 -26.65
CA GLY A 149 -18.00 -7.34 -26.91
C GLY A 149 -17.37 -6.65 -25.68
N LEU A 150 -17.21 -7.33 -24.54
CA LEU A 150 -16.52 -6.74 -23.38
C LEU A 150 -15.05 -6.43 -23.68
N ASP A 151 -14.71 -5.14 -23.57
CA ASP A 151 -13.34 -4.64 -23.54
C ASP A 151 -12.80 -4.70 -22.12
N ALA A 152 -11.71 -5.45 -21.89
CA ALA A 152 -11.20 -5.67 -20.54
C ALA A 152 -10.51 -4.41 -19.99
N GLU A 153 -9.79 -3.66 -20.83
CA GLU A 153 -9.09 -2.44 -20.40
C GLU A 153 -10.09 -1.39 -19.93
N LEU A 154 -11.12 -1.13 -20.74
CA LEU A 154 -12.16 -0.15 -20.43
C LEU A 154 -13.00 -0.54 -19.21
N GLU A 155 -13.35 -1.82 -19.04
CA GLU A 155 -14.07 -2.26 -17.84
C GLU A 155 -13.16 -2.31 -16.60
N ALA A 156 -11.85 -2.51 -16.74
CA ALA A 156 -10.90 -2.42 -15.62
C ALA A 156 -10.81 -0.98 -15.08
N ASP A 157 -10.67 0.00 -15.96
CA ASP A 157 -10.68 1.42 -15.59
C ASP A 157 -12.04 1.83 -14.96
N ARG A 158 -13.15 1.29 -15.46
CA ARG A 158 -14.50 1.50 -14.87
C ARG A 158 -14.64 0.85 -13.49
N LEU A 159 -14.13 -0.37 -13.32
CA LEU A 159 -14.18 -1.12 -12.07
C LEU A 159 -13.33 -0.42 -11.01
N MET A 160 -12.15 0.10 -11.36
CA MET A 160 -11.30 0.90 -10.49
C MET A 160 -12.03 2.14 -9.96
N VAL A 161 -12.59 2.96 -10.85
CA VAL A 161 -13.36 4.17 -10.47
C VAL A 161 -14.59 3.83 -9.63
N PHE A 162 -15.25 2.70 -9.89
CA PHE A 162 -16.38 2.21 -9.10
C PHE A 162 -15.95 1.80 -7.68
N ILE A 163 -14.83 1.08 -7.53
CA ILE A 163 -14.31 0.62 -6.23
C ILE A 163 -13.79 1.80 -5.39
N ASP A 164 -12.97 2.69 -5.95
CA ASP A 164 -12.51 3.91 -5.25
C ASP A 164 -13.70 4.78 -4.78
N GLY A 165 -14.70 4.96 -5.66
CA GLY A 165 -15.92 5.71 -5.32
C GLY A 165 -16.75 5.05 -4.22
N LEU A 166 -16.91 3.73 -4.26
CA LEU A 166 -17.62 2.96 -3.25
C LEU A 166 -16.88 3.01 -1.90
N ALA A 167 -15.56 2.81 -1.89
CA ALA A 167 -14.73 2.88 -0.70
C ALA A 167 -14.80 4.26 -0.03
N LEU A 168 -14.73 5.34 -0.81
CA LEU A 168 -14.86 6.71 -0.33
C LEU A 168 -16.24 6.95 0.31
N HIS A 169 -17.31 6.47 -0.32
CA HIS A 169 -18.67 6.62 0.20
C HIS A 169 -18.95 5.76 1.44
N MET A 170 -18.36 4.57 1.56
CA MET A 170 -18.39 3.76 2.79
C MET A 170 -17.77 4.50 3.99
N ILE A 171 -16.64 5.18 3.79
CA ILE A 171 -15.97 5.96 4.85
C ILE A 171 -16.75 7.24 5.19
N LEU A 172 -17.18 8.01 4.18
CA LEU A 172 -17.84 9.30 4.41
C LEU A 172 -19.29 9.17 4.87
N HIS A 173 -20.00 8.13 4.43
CA HIS A 173 -21.45 7.96 4.62
C HIS A 173 -21.85 6.52 5.03
N PRO A 174 -21.26 5.92 6.08
CA PRO A 174 -21.47 4.51 6.45
C PRO A 174 -22.94 4.16 6.76
N SER A 175 -23.78 5.13 7.15
CA SER A 175 -25.22 4.94 7.35
C SER A 175 -26.02 4.79 6.05
N HIS A 176 -25.47 5.24 4.91
CA HIS A 176 -26.04 5.07 3.58
C HIS A 176 -25.36 3.93 2.80
N TYR A 177 -24.15 3.55 3.20
CA TYR A 177 -23.33 2.50 2.58
C TYR A 177 -22.98 1.40 3.61
N PRO A 178 -23.97 0.67 4.16
CA PRO A 178 -23.71 -0.51 4.98
C PRO A 178 -23.14 -1.65 4.14
N LEU A 179 -22.43 -2.59 4.79
CA LEU A 179 -21.70 -3.67 4.12
C LEU A 179 -22.57 -4.46 3.12
N ASP A 180 -23.73 -4.95 3.56
CA ASP A 180 -24.65 -5.76 2.75
C ASP A 180 -25.05 -5.07 1.43
N TYR A 181 -25.25 -3.75 1.47
CA TYR A 181 -25.59 -2.94 0.30
C TYR A 181 -24.38 -2.72 -0.62
N CYS A 182 -23.19 -2.56 -0.05
CA CYS A 182 -21.94 -2.44 -0.81
C CYS A 182 -21.60 -3.77 -1.50
N GLU A 183 -21.83 -4.91 -0.83
CA GLU A 183 -21.76 -6.24 -1.42
C GLU A 183 -22.77 -6.42 -2.55
N GLU A 184 -24.02 -5.99 -2.39
CA GLU A 184 -25.03 -6.01 -3.45
C GLU A 184 -24.60 -5.15 -4.65
N MET A 185 -24.05 -3.95 -4.41
CA MET A 185 -23.50 -3.09 -5.46
C MET A 185 -22.36 -3.77 -6.24
N VAL A 186 -21.38 -4.39 -5.55
CA VAL A 186 -20.27 -5.12 -6.21
C VAL A 186 -20.79 -6.32 -7.00
N THR A 187 -21.68 -7.13 -6.41
CA THR A 187 -22.32 -8.27 -7.10
C THR A 187 -23.15 -7.81 -8.30
N GLY A 188 -23.86 -6.69 -8.21
CA GLY A 188 -24.62 -6.08 -9.30
C GLY A 188 -23.72 -5.57 -10.43
N HIS A 189 -22.62 -4.90 -10.10
CA HIS A 189 -21.62 -4.46 -11.07
C HIS A 189 -21.02 -5.65 -11.82
N LEU A 190 -20.50 -6.67 -11.12
CA LEU A 190 -19.95 -7.89 -11.72
C LEU A 190 -20.97 -8.60 -12.61
N LYS A 191 -22.22 -8.76 -12.16
CA LYS A 191 -23.30 -9.35 -12.98
C LYS A 191 -23.60 -8.53 -14.24
N SER A 192 -23.44 -7.21 -14.22
CA SER A 192 -23.59 -6.37 -15.42
C SER A 192 -22.50 -6.60 -16.47
N LEU A 193 -21.31 -7.08 -16.06
CA LEU A 193 -20.22 -7.46 -16.96
C LEU A 193 -20.45 -8.83 -17.61
N CYS A 194 -21.36 -9.65 -17.08
CA CYS A 194 -21.61 -11.00 -17.55
C CYS A 194 -22.64 -11.10 -18.69
N ARG A 195 -22.62 -12.24 -19.40
CA ARG A 195 -23.69 -12.65 -20.31
C ARG A 195 -24.99 -12.84 -19.53
N THR A 196 -26.08 -12.21 -19.97
CA THR A 196 -27.42 -12.56 -19.48
C THR A 196 -27.71 -14.01 -19.84
N GLN A 197 -27.86 -14.87 -18.83
CA GLN A 197 -28.34 -16.24 -19.04
C GLN A 197 -29.78 -16.17 -19.56
N THR A 198 -30.03 -16.84 -20.68
CA THR A 198 -31.32 -16.92 -21.38
C THR A 198 -31.79 -18.37 -21.38
#